data_AF-A0A8J7U454-F1
#
_entry.id   AF-A0A8J7U454-F1
#
_cell.length_a   1.000
_cell.length_b   1.000
_cell.length_c   1.000
_cell.angle_alpha   90.00
_cell.angle_beta   90.00
_cell.angle_gamma   90.00
#
_symmetry.space_group_name_H-M   'P 1'
#
loop_
_entity.id
_entity.type
_entity.pdbx_description
1 polymer ?
#
loop_
_entity_poly.entity_id
_entity_poly.type
_entity_poly.pdbx_seq_one_letter_code
_entity_poly.pdbx_strand_id
1 'polypeptide(L)'
;MKYSELIEQLNEDEIYTPATIADYAETIGYISGQDPEEVRLVRQRIRIAMGRFSNNHNFPDEGDGFVTLRGQPPTPGWFGWRWISAIHD
;
A
#
# COMPACT_ATOMS: atom_id res chain seq x y z
N MET A 1 -2.80 3.91 -15.23
CA MET A 1 -3.23 3.48 -13.89
C MET A 1 -2.57 4.39 -12.89
N LYS A 2 -3.35 5.17 -12.14
CA LYS A 2 -2.81 6.10 -11.14
C LYS A 2 -3.00 5.48 -9.77
N TYR A 3 -1.92 5.23 -9.04
CA TYR A 3 -2.01 4.68 -7.68
C TYR A 3 -2.76 5.60 -6.70
N SER A 4 -2.95 6.88 -7.05
CA SER A 4 -3.79 7.81 -6.27
C SER A 4 -5.22 7.31 -6.11
N GLU A 5 -5.83 6.76 -7.16
CA GLU A 5 -7.23 6.27 -7.13
C GLU A 5 -7.40 5.07 -6.19
N LEU A 6 -6.35 4.26 -6.01
CA LEU A 6 -6.31 3.14 -5.06
C LEU A 6 -6.15 3.66 -3.62
N ILE A 7 -5.29 4.65 -3.44
CA ILE A 7 -4.96 5.22 -2.13
C ILE A 7 -6.14 6.02 -1.56
N GLU A 8 -6.86 6.77 -2.40
CA GLU A 8 -8.05 7.55 -2.03
C GLU A 8 -9.21 6.68 -1.49
N GLN A 9 -9.16 5.36 -1.68
CA GLN A 9 -10.18 4.42 -1.20
C GLN A 9 -9.83 3.76 0.14
N LEU A 10 -8.64 4.02 0.69
CA LEU A 10 -8.22 3.43 1.95
C LEU A 10 -9.05 3.97 3.13
N ASN A 11 -9.32 3.12 4.11
CA ASN A 11 -9.95 3.57 5.35
C ASN A 11 -8.94 4.41 6.15
N GLU A 12 -9.30 5.65 6.48
CA GLU A 12 -8.42 6.60 7.16
C GLU A 12 -7.85 6.04 8.47
N ASP A 13 -8.64 5.28 9.23
CA ASP A 13 -8.30 4.80 10.59
C ASP A 13 -7.59 3.44 10.62
N GLU A 14 -7.32 2.82 9.46
CA GLU A 14 -6.64 1.53 9.37
C GLU A 14 -5.16 1.66 8.99
N ILE A 15 -4.32 0.76 9.52
CA ILE A 15 -2.90 0.70 9.16
C ILE A 15 -2.71 -0.16 7.91
N TYR A 16 -2.09 0.43 6.89
CA TYR A 16 -1.73 -0.23 5.65
C TYR A 16 -0.22 -0.29 5.46
N THR A 17 0.26 -1.45 5.04
CA THR A 17 1.62 -1.67 4.53
C THR A 17 1.61 -1.66 3.00
N PRO A 18 2.77 -1.50 2.32
CA PRO A 18 2.86 -1.67 0.86
C PRO A 18 2.29 -3.00 0.34
N ALA A 19 2.36 -4.07 1.15
CA ALA A 19 1.81 -5.37 0.79
C ALA A 19 0.28 -5.39 0.90
N THR A 20 -0.28 -4.86 2.00
CA THR A 20 -1.74 -4.85 2.18
C THR A 20 -2.44 -3.92 1.19
N ILE A 21 -1.80 -2.83 0.75
CA ILE A 21 -2.32 -1.99 -0.35
C ILE A 21 -2.37 -2.78 -1.67
N ALA A 22 -1.33 -3.56 -1.95
CA ALA A 22 -1.29 -4.39 -3.15
C ALA A 22 -2.37 -5.49 -3.13
N ASP A 23 -2.66 -6.06 -1.97
CA ASP A 23 -3.71 -7.06 -1.77
C ASP A 23 -5.11 -6.42 -1.81
N TYR A 24 -5.25 -5.22 -1.27
CA TYR A 24 -6.49 -4.45 -1.34
C TYR A 24 -6.85 -4.10 -2.79
N ALA A 25 -5.87 -3.77 -3.63
CA ALA A 25 -6.07 -3.50 -5.05
C ALA A 25 -6.71 -4.68 -5.80
N GLU A 26 -6.37 -5.91 -5.43
CA GLU A 26 -7.03 -7.11 -5.98
C GLU A 26 -8.48 -7.20 -5.47
N THR A 27 -8.69 -6.95 -4.18
CA THR A 27 -10.00 -7.05 -3.51
C THR A 27 -11.04 -6.08 -4.08
N ILE A 28 -10.64 -4.85 -4.40
CA ILE A 28 -11.55 -3.84 -4.97
C ILE A 28 -11.69 -3.92 -6.49
N GLY A 29 -11.10 -4.93 -7.13
CA GLY A 29 -11.13 -5.10 -8.58
C GLY A 29 -10.27 -4.11 -9.35
N TYR A 30 -9.37 -3.37 -8.68
CA TYR A 30 -8.39 -2.49 -9.32
C TYR A 30 -7.38 -3.30 -10.15
N ILE A 31 -7.08 -4.53 -9.72
CA ILE A 31 -6.42 -5.54 -10.55
C ILE A 31 -7.49 -6.49 -11.08
N SER A 32 -7.84 -6.38 -12.36
CA SER A 32 -8.78 -7.30 -13.03
C SER A 32 -8.05 -8.05 -14.14
N GLY A 33 -7.98 -9.38 -14.04
CA GLY A 33 -7.35 -10.21 -15.07
C GLY A 33 -7.75 -11.67 -14.95
N GLN A 34 -7.92 -12.35 -16.09
CA GLN A 34 -8.06 -13.81 -16.13
C GLN A 34 -6.71 -14.53 -16.01
N ASP A 35 -5.60 -13.81 -16.23
CA ASP A 35 -4.23 -14.34 -16.15
C ASP A 35 -3.62 -14.09 -14.76
N PRO A 36 -3.35 -15.15 -13.97
CA PRO A 36 -2.72 -15.04 -12.66
C PRO A 36 -1.32 -14.42 -12.66
N GLU A 37 -0.55 -14.57 -13.75
CA GLU A 37 0.81 -14.02 -13.82
C GLU A 37 0.78 -12.50 -14.00
N GLU A 38 -0.16 -11.96 -14.78
CA GLU A 38 -0.39 -10.52 -14.87
C GLU A 38 -0.82 -9.94 -13.52
N VAL A 39 -1.76 -10.58 -12.81
CA VAL A 39 -2.19 -10.16 -11.48
C VAL A 39 -1.00 -10.11 -10.53
N ARG A 40 -0.15 -11.15 -10.53
CA ARG A 40 1.06 -11.20 -9.70
C ARG A 40 2.03 -10.07 -10.02
N LEU A 41 2.25 -9.77 -11.30
CA LEU A 41 3.14 -8.69 -11.74
C LEU A 41 2.61 -7.31 -11.32
N VAL A 42 1.30 -7.07 -11.46
CA VAL A 42 0.69 -5.80 -11.03
C VAL A 42 0.78 -5.64 -9.53
N ARG A 43 0.45 -6.69 -8.76
CA ARG A 43 0.60 -6.71 -7.30
C ARG A 43 2.02 -6.41 -6.86
N GLN A 44 3.02 -7.02 -7.52
CA GLN A 44 4.43 -6.74 -7.24
C GLN A 44 4.81 -5.29 -7.56
N ARG A 45 4.30 -4.73 -8.67
CA ARG A 45 4.54 -3.33 -9.04
C ARG A 45 3.95 -2.35 -8.01
N ILE A 46 2.73 -2.59 -7.53
CA ILE A 46 2.10 -1.78 -6.48
C ILE A 46 2.96 -1.84 -5.21
N ARG A 47 3.33 -3.04 -4.76
CA ARG A 47 4.14 -3.21 -3.54
C ARG A 47 5.47 -2.46 -3.62
N ILE A 48 6.17 -2.52 -4.76
CA ILE A 48 7.43 -1.80 -4.97
C ILE A 48 7.19 -0.28 -4.99
N ALA A 49 6.15 0.19 -5.69
CA ALA A 49 5.83 1.60 -5.77
C ALA A 49 5.51 2.18 -4.39
N MET A 50 4.63 1.52 -3.62
CA MET A 50 4.24 1.94 -2.27
C MET A 50 5.42 1.86 -1.30
N GLY A 51 6.30 0.86 -1.42
CA GLY A 51 7.50 0.76 -0.59
C GLY A 51 8.53 1.87 -0.87
N ARG A 52 8.66 2.32 -2.12
CA ARG A 52 9.47 3.51 -2.45
C ARG A 52 8.85 4.78 -1.92
N PHE A 53 7.54 4.91 -2.06
CA PHE A 53 6.77 6.04 -1.56
C PHE A 53 6.93 6.20 -0.05
N SER A 54 6.78 5.10 0.70
CA SER A 54 6.94 5.13 2.16
C SER A 54 8.34 5.53 2.62
N ASN A 55 9.38 5.23 1.84
CA ASN A 55 10.75 5.60 2.17
C ASN A 55 11.11 7.05 1.81
N ASN A 56 10.32 7.70 0.94
CA ASN A 56 10.58 9.06 0.45
C ASN A 56 9.85 10.15 1.25
N HIS A 57 9.03 9.77 2.22
CA HIS A 57 8.35 10.68 3.15
C HIS A 57 8.83 10.41 4.58
N ASN A 58 8.52 11.30 5.52
CA ASN A 58 8.93 11.21 6.92
C ASN A 58 8.31 9.98 7.61
N PHE A 59 8.91 8.80 7.42
CA PHE A 59 8.52 7.56 8.04
C PHE A 59 9.67 6.91 8.83
N PRO A 60 9.41 6.37 10.03
CA PRO A 60 8.16 6.49 10.82
C PRO A 60 8.08 7.81 11.62
N ASP A 61 6.87 8.37 11.71
CA ASP A 61 6.50 9.47 12.62
C ASP A 61 5.58 8.96 13.75
N GLU A 62 5.22 9.80 14.72
CA GLU A 62 4.36 9.43 15.84
C GLU A 62 2.98 8.93 15.36
N GLY A 63 2.67 7.66 15.65
CA GLY A 63 1.46 6.96 15.19
C GLY A 63 1.69 5.99 14.02
N ASP A 64 2.78 6.15 13.26
CA ASP A 64 3.20 5.18 12.24
C ASP A 64 4.26 4.23 12.78
N GLY A 65 4.47 3.11 12.10
CA GLY A 65 5.52 2.22 12.52
C GLY A 65 5.73 1.01 11.64
N PHE A 66 6.41 0.03 12.21
CA PHE A 66 6.61 -1.24 11.56
C PHE A 66 5.54 -2.23 12.02
N VAL A 67 4.81 -2.79 11.06
CA VAL A 67 3.87 -3.87 11.31
C VAL A 67 4.62 -5.19 11.16
N THR A 68 4.50 -6.06 12.16
CA THR A 68 5.04 -7.42 12.06
C THR A 68 3.93 -8.35 11.61
N LEU A 69 4.03 -8.87 10.39
CA LEU A 69 3.18 -9.95 9.91
C LEU A 69 3.82 -11.30 10.25
N ARG A 70 3.02 -12.30 10.62
CA ARG A 70 3.54 -13.61 11.04
C ARG A 70 4.40 -14.23 9.93
N GLY A 71 5.66 -14.51 10.24
CA GLY A 71 6.61 -15.11 9.30
C GLY A 71 7.25 -14.13 8.30
N GLN A 72 7.08 -12.81 8.48
CA GLN A 72 7.71 -11.78 7.66
C GLN A 72 8.53 -10.81 8.52
N PRO A 73 9.59 -10.21 7.96
CA PRO A 73 10.28 -9.11 8.64
C PRO A 73 9.32 -7.93 8.86
N PRO A 74 9.55 -7.12 9.91
CA PRO A 74 8.79 -5.90 10.15
C PRO A 74 8.75 -5.03 8.89
N THR A 75 7.56 -4.60 8.50
CA THR A 75 7.34 -3.85 7.26
C THR A 75 6.75 -2.48 7.57
N PRO A 76 7.13 -1.43 6.84
CA PRO A 76 6.52 -0.11 6.99
C PRO A 76 5.00 -0.16 6.89
N GLY A 77 4.30 0.50 7.81
CA GLY A 77 2.85 0.69 7.76
C GLY A 77 2.44 2.07 8.28
N TRP A 78 1.54 2.73 7.55
CA TRP A 78 0.94 4.03 7.93
C TRP A 78 -0.57 3.90 8.01
N PHE A 79 -1.20 4.80 8.76
CA PHE A 79 -2.63 4.99 8.69
C PHE A 79 -3.10 5.44 7.31
N GLY A 80 -4.30 5.02 6.88
CA GLY A 80 -4.90 5.34 5.59
C GLY A 80 -4.87 6.84 5.27
N TRP A 81 -5.21 7.69 6.26
CA TRP A 81 -5.22 9.15 6.07
C TRP A 81 -3.86 9.71 5.66
N ARG A 82 -2.74 9.10 6.09
CA ARG A 82 -1.40 9.55 5.72
C ARG A 82 -1.03 9.17 4.29
N TRP A 83 -1.45 7.99 3.84
CA TRP A 83 -1.29 7.61 2.43
C TRP A 83 -2.03 8.60 1.54
N ILE A 84 -3.25 8.97 1.93
CA ILE A 84 -4.09 9.94 1.21
C ILE A 84 -3.46 11.33 1.21
N SER A 85 -3.00 11.84 2.36
CA SER A 85 -2.35 13.16 2.41
C SER A 85 -1.09 13.22 1.55
N ALA A 86 -0.25 12.19 1.62
CA ALA A 86 1.05 12.19 0.95
C ALA A 86 0.96 12.16 -0.60
N ILE A 87 -0.16 11.73 -1.19
CA ILE A 87 -0.35 11.80 -2.66
C ILE A 87 -0.81 13.19 -3.13
N HIS A 88 -1.19 14.06 -2.21
CA HIS A 88 -1.61 15.45 -2.48
C HIS A 88 -0.53 16.49 -2.18
N ASP A 89 0.55 16.11 -1.50
CA ASP A 89 1.76 16.92 -1.23
C ASP A 89 2.70 16.98 -2.46
#